data_AF-A0A960WDU8-F1
#
_entry.id   AF-A0A960WDU8-F1
#
_cell.length_a   1.000
_cell.length_b   1.000
_cell.length_c   1.000
_cell.angle_alpha   90.00
_cell.angle_beta   90.00
_cell.angle_gamma   90.00
#
_symmetry.space_group_name_H-M   'P 1'
#
loop_
_entity.id
_entity.type
_entity.pdbx_description
1 polymer ?
#
loop_
_entity_poly.entity_id
_entity_poly.type
_entity_poly.pdbx_seq_one_letter_code
_entity_poly.pdbx_strand_id
1 'polypeptide(L)'
;MKQAFPYEHDQNITFIKRAKKFTLAGARQFISRIEGITFVAFARAQPLFEELKKPEGIRDKKEVTQELHEIVTLWSEQIMYFGAMTRGLWMVDFDTGEGFYTWVYGEADITSYRTYDQSFEQRTPI
;
A
#
# COMPACT_ATOMS: atom_id res chain seq x y z
N MET A 1 -5.42 -19.17 -19.66
CA MET A 1 -4.48 -18.07 -19.42
C MET A 1 -4.87 -17.38 -18.13
N LYS A 2 -4.17 -17.65 -17.02
CA LYS A 2 -4.29 -16.91 -15.76
C LYS A 2 -2.97 -16.21 -15.57
N GLN A 3 -2.97 -14.88 -15.71
CA GLN A 3 -1.77 -14.07 -15.54
C GLN A 3 -1.53 -13.95 -14.03
N ALA A 4 -0.56 -14.71 -13.53
CA ALA A 4 -0.08 -14.61 -12.16
C ALA A 4 0.73 -13.32 -12.05
N PHE A 5 0.37 -12.45 -11.10
CA PHE A 5 1.21 -11.34 -10.69
C PHE A 5 2.43 -11.93 -9.96
N PRO A 6 3.66 -11.77 -10.47
CA PRO A 6 4.83 -12.33 -9.80
C PRO A 6 5.19 -11.40 -8.64
N TYR A 7 4.79 -11.79 -7.43
CA TYR A 7 5.54 -11.38 -6.24
C TYR A 7 6.79 -12.26 -6.21
N GLU A 8 7.86 -11.82 -6.86
CA GLU A 8 9.17 -12.42 -6.66
C GLU A 8 9.56 -12.24 -5.18
N HIS A 9 9.65 -13.36 -4.48
CA HIS A 9 10.29 -13.43 -3.17
C HIS A 9 11.77 -13.13 -3.36
N ASP A 10 12.15 -11.86 -3.26
CA ASP A 10 13.54 -11.48 -3.07
C ASP A 10 13.97 -11.90 -1.65
N GLN A 11 14.69 -13.02 -1.59
CA GLN A 11 15.13 -13.68 -0.36
C GLN A 11 16.37 -13.01 0.28
N ASN A 12 16.70 -11.75 -0.07
CA ASN A 12 17.92 -11.10 0.42
C ASN A 12 17.77 -9.65 0.91
N ILE A 13 16.62 -9.29 1.48
CA ILE A 13 16.55 -8.08 2.31
C ILE A 13 16.22 -8.46 3.76
N THR A 14 17.26 -8.68 4.54
CA THR A 14 17.16 -8.81 5.99
C THR A 14 16.89 -7.44 6.61
N PHE A 15 15.67 -6.90 6.44
CA PHE A 15 15.13 -5.92 7.37
C PHE A 15 14.59 -6.67 8.59
N ILE A 16 15.46 -7.06 9.53
CA ILE A 16 14.99 -7.34 10.91
C ILE A 16 14.73 -5.99 11.59
N LYS A 17 13.76 -5.22 11.07
CA LYS A 17 12.96 -4.34 11.92
C LYS A 17 11.79 -5.21 12.32
N ARG A 18 11.75 -5.69 13.57
CA ARG A 18 10.55 -6.33 14.10
C ARG A 18 9.37 -5.44 13.74
N ALA A 19 8.46 -5.94 12.90
CA ALA A 19 7.22 -5.24 12.58
C ALA A 19 6.58 -4.85 13.91
N LYS A 20 6.38 -3.54 14.10
CA LYS A 20 5.76 -3.04 15.33
C LYS A 20 4.40 -3.72 15.42
N LYS A 21 4.12 -4.37 16.56
CA LYS A 21 2.81 -4.95 16.79
C LYS A 21 1.86 -3.84 17.22
N PHE A 22 0.81 -3.61 16.45
CA PHE A 22 -0.16 -2.55 16.66
C PHE A 22 -1.41 -3.09 17.37
N THR A 23 -1.86 -2.35 18.38
CA THR A 23 -3.28 -2.38 18.77
C THR A 23 -4.07 -1.50 17.80
N LEU A 24 -5.40 -1.67 17.73
CA LEU A 24 -6.24 -0.80 16.89
C LEU A 24 -6.06 0.68 17.24
N ALA A 25 -6.05 1.00 18.54
CA ALA A 25 -5.81 2.37 19.02
C ALA A 25 -4.42 2.87 18.63
N GLY A 26 -3.40 2.01 18.69
CA GLY A 26 -2.04 2.34 18.25
C GLY A 26 -1.97 2.61 16.76
N ALA A 27 -2.67 1.82 15.93
CA ALA A 27 -2.73 2.01 14.48
C ALA A 27 -3.45 3.32 14.11
N ARG A 28 -4.56 3.63 14.79
CA ARG A 28 -5.34 4.87 14.58
C ARG A 28 -4.53 6.15 14.74
N GLN A 29 -3.52 6.16 15.61
CA GLN A 29 -2.64 7.31 15.80
C GLN A 29 -1.87 7.70 14.54
N PHE A 30 -1.70 6.77 13.59
CA PHE A 30 -0.95 7.00 12.36
C PHE A 30 -1.82 7.38 11.16
N ILE A 31 -3.16 7.28 11.25
CA ILE A 31 -4.06 7.45 10.10
C ILE A 31 -3.87 8.81 9.45
N SER A 32 -3.96 9.91 10.20
CA SER A 32 -3.82 11.26 9.62
C SER A 32 -2.47 11.47 8.93
N ARG A 33 -1.39 10.87 9.46
CA ARG A 33 -0.06 10.98 8.84
C ARG A 33 0.05 10.14 7.57
N ILE A 34 -0.45 8.91 7.61
CA ILE A 34 -0.49 7.98 6.48
C ILE A 34 -1.39 8.50 5.36
N GLU A 35 -2.53 9.09 5.71
CA GLU A 35 -3.43 9.76 4.78
C GLU A 35 -2.72 10.91 4.06
N GLY A 36 -1.99 11.77 4.78
CA GLY A 36 -1.23 12.86 4.16
C GLY A 36 -0.13 12.36 3.21
N ILE A 37 0.60 11.32 3.59
CA ILE A 37 1.63 10.68 2.73
C ILE A 37 0.98 10.09 1.48
N THR A 38 -0.13 9.39 1.66
CA THR A 38 -0.85 8.71 0.58
C THR A 38 -1.52 9.72 -0.36
N PHE A 39 -2.07 10.81 0.17
CA PHE A 39 -2.61 11.92 -0.62
C PHE A 39 -1.56 12.52 -1.55
N VAL A 40 -0.35 12.82 -1.04
CA VAL A 40 0.72 13.40 -1.86
C VAL A 40 1.12 12.44 -2.98
N ALA A 41 1.28 11.15 -2.68
CA ALA A 41 1.62 10.14 -3.67
C ALA A 41 0.50 9.94 -4.71
N PHE A 42 -0.75 9.83 -4.24
CA PHE A 42 -1.94 9.71 -5.07
C PHE A 42 -2.09 10.89 -6.03
N ALA A 43 -1.98 12.12 -5.52
CA ALA A 43 -2.11 13.33 -6.32
C ALA A 43 -1.04 13.43 -7.42
N ARG A 44 0.18 12.95 -7.16
CA ARG A 44 1.26 12.87 -8.16
C ARG A 44 1.05 11.75 -9.17
N ALA A 45 0.56 10.59 -8.73
CA ALA A 45 0.34 9.43 -9.58
C ALA A 45 -0.89 9.60 -10.50
N GLN A 46 -1.92 10.31 -10.04
CA GLN A 46 -3.19 10.49 -10.75
C GLN A 46 -3.03 10.96 -12.21
N PRO A 47 -2.31 12.04 -12.54
CA PRO A 47 -2.15 12.48 -13.93
C PRO A 47 -1.44 11.43 -14.80
N LEU A 48 -0.50 10.68 -14.24
CA LEU A 48 0.25 9.64 -14.96
C LEU A 48 -0.65 8.42 -15.26
N PHE A 49 -1.53 8.04 -14.32
CA PHE A 49 -2.56 7.03 -14.59
C PHE A 49 -3.50 7.46 -15.72
N GLU A 50 -3.94 8.71 -15.71
CA GLU A 50 -4.80 9.25 -16.77
C GLU A 50 -4.08 9.33 -18.13
N GLU A 51 -2.77 9.54 -18.14
CA GLU A 51 -1.97 9.49 -19.36
C GLU A 51 -1.83 8.07 -19.91
N LEU A 52 -1.53 7.07 -19.06
CA LEU A 52 -1.41 5.68 -19.49
C LEU A 52 -2.71 5.09 -20.05
N LYS A 53 -3.87 5.58 -19.59
CA LYS A 53 -5.19 5.18 -20.12
C LYS A 53 -5.41 5.66 -21.55
N LYS A 54 -4.73 6.71 -22.01
CA LYS A 54 -4.89 7.25 -23.35
C LYS A 54 -4.10 6.38 -24.35
N PRO A 55 -4.74 5.93 -25.45
CA PRO A 55 -4.03 5.18 -26.49
C PRO A 55 -2.94 6.03 -27.16
N GLU A 56 -3.24 7.31 -27.40
CA GLU A 56 -2.44 8.31 -28.13
C GLU A 56 -1.63 9.20 -27.15
N GLY A 57 -0.90 8.59 -26.21
CA GLY A 57 -0.07 9.34 -25.26
C GLY A 57 1.06 10.11 -25.95
N ILE A 58 1.39 11.31 -25.46
CA ILE A 58 2.48 12.14 -25.99
C ILE A 58 3.85 11.53 -25.62
N ARG A 59 3.96 10.97 -24.41
CA ARG A 59 5.19 10.34 -23.90
C ARG A 59 5.19 8.83 -24.15
N ASP A 60 6.38 8.24 -24.12
CA ASP A 60 6.53 6.78 -24.12
C ASP A 60 5.87 6.22 -22.85
N LYS A 61 4.97 5.24 -23.02
CA LYS A 61 4.31 4.55 -21.89
C LYS A 61 5.29 3.95 -20.91
N LYS A 62 6.49 3.55 -21.35
CA LYS A 62 7.55 3.05 -20.47
C LYS A 62 8.06 4.14 -19.52
N GLU A 63 8.26 5.35 -20.02
CA GLU A 63 8.71 6.50 -19.19
C GLU A 63 7.65 6.84 -18.14
N VAL A 64 6.38 6.92 -18.53
CA VAL A 64 5.28 7.20 -17.61
C VAL A 64 5.12 6.10 -16.54
N THR A 65 5.33 4.83 -16.93
CA THR A 65 5.30 3.69 -16.01
C THR A 65 6.46 3.74 -15.02
N GLN A 66 7.65 4.14 -15.46
CA GLN A 66 8.82 4.30 -14.59
C GLN A 66 8.60 5.42 -13.56
N GLU A 67 8.06 6.56 -13.98
CA GLU A 67 7.73 7.67 -13.07
C GLU A 67 6.67 7.26 -12.02
N LEU A 68 5.64 6.51 -12.45
CA LEU A 68 4.66 5.93 -11.52
C LEU A 68 5.30 4.97 -10.52
N HIS A 69 6.21 4.11 -10.99
CA HIS A 69 6.91 3.17 -10.14
C HIS A 69 7.71 3.90 -9.05
N GLU A 70 8.42 4.97 -9.39
CA GLU A 70 9.18 5.78 -8.43
C GLU A 70 8.29 6.41 -7.37
N ILE A 71 7.11 6.93 -7.76
CA ILE A 71 6.13 7.49 -6.82
C ILE A 71 5.61 6.42 -5.85
N VAL A 72 5.24 5.24 -6.37
CA VAL A 72 4.70 4.14 -5.56
C VAL A 72 5.77 3.56 -4.64
N THR A 73 7.01 3.43 -5.11
CA THR A 73 8.14 2.97 -4.29
C THR A 73 8.41 3.93 -3.15
N LEU A 74 8.53 5.23 -3.42
CA LEU A 74 8.74 6.24 -2.38
C LEU A 74 7.60 6.26 -1.35
N TRP A 75 6.35 6.14 -1.81
CA TRP A 75 5.20 6.01 -0.91
C TRP A 75 5.34 4.78 0.00
N SER A 76 5.63 3.61 -0.58
CA SER A 76 5.78 2.37 0.19
C SER A 76 6.88 2.48 1.25
N GLU A 77 8.04 3.04 0.90
CA GLU A 77 9.13 3.29 1.83
C GLU A 77 8.71 4.19 3.00
N GLN A 78 7.97 5.27 2.70
CA GLN A 78 7.45 6.18 3.73
C GLN A 78 6.44 5.51 4.65
N ILE A 79 5.58 4.63 4.14
CA ILE A 79 4.65 3.84 4.96
C ILE A 79 5.41 2.85 5.85
N MET A 80 6.38 2.13 5.28
CA MET A 80 7.22 1.16 6.00
C MET A 80 8.06 1.81 7.11
N TYR A 81 8.42 3.09 6.96
CA TYR A 81 9.08 3.85 8.03
C TYR A 81 8.26 3.89 9.33
N PHE A 82 6.93 3.91 9.25
CA PHE A 82 6.03 3.87 10.42
C PHE A 82 5.82 2.47 11.00
N GLY A 83 6.42 1.44 10.39
CA GLY A 83 6.26 0.04 10.78
C GLY A 83 4.99 -0.61 10.24
N ALA A 84 4.25 0.08 9.38
CA ALA A 84 3.13 -0.46 8.63
C ALA A 84 3.61 -1.15 7.34
N MET A 85 2.73 -1.88 6.66
CA MET A 85 3.02 -2.60 5.43
C MET A 85 2.09 -2.15 4.30
N THR A 86 2.52 -2.25 3.06
CA THR A 86 1.68 -1.96 1.88
C THR A 86 1.28 -3.27 1.19
N ARG A 87 -0.01 -3.48 0.92
CA ARG A 87 -0.53 -4.70 0.26
C ARG A 87 -1.10 -4.47 -1.15
N GLY A 88 -1.19 -3.21 -1.55
CA GLY A 88 -1.66 -2.78 -2.85
C GLY A 88 -1.55 -1.27 -2.95
N LEU A 89 -1.94 -0.70 -4.09
CA LEU A 89 -1.95 0.75 -4.25
C LEU A 89 -2.85 1.37 -3.18
N TRP A 90 -2.26 2.27 -2.39
CA TRP A 90 -2.96 3.08 -1.40
C TRP A 90 -3.64 2.26 -0.28
N MET A 91 -3.14 1.05 -0.04
CA MET A 91 -3.62 0.15 0.99
C MET A 91 -2.52 -0.13 2.01
N VAL A 92 -2.83 0.13 3.29
CA VAL A 92 -1.89 0.05 4.40
C VAL A 92 -2.40 -0.93 5.45
N ASP A 93 -1.51 -1.81 5.86
CA ASP A 93 -1.74 -2.79 6.92
C ASP A 93 -0.91 -2.49 8.15
N PHE A 94 -1.51 -2.72 9.31
CA PHE A 94 -0.85 -2.70 10.60
C PHE A 94 -0.87 -4.11 11.17
N ASP A 95 0.32 -4.70 11.33
CA ASP A 95 0.50 -6.03 11.91
C ASP A 95 0.18 -6.01 13.41
N THR A 96 -0.72 -6.89 13.85
CA THR A 96 -1.15 -7.00 15.24
C THR A 96 -0.42 -8.09 16.02
N GLY A 97 0.22 -9.03 15.34
CA GLY A 97 0.72 -10.27 15.95
C GLY A 97 -0.09 -11.49 15.54
N GLU A 98 -1.39 -11.31 15.28
CA GLU A 98 -2.35 -12.39 14.98
C GLU A 98 -3.07 -12.18 13.64
N GLY A 99 -2.83 -11.04 13.01
CA GLY A 99 -3.53 -10.56 11.84
C GLY A 99 -3.18 -9.13 11.51
N PHE A 100 -4.02 -8.49 10.71
CA PHE A 100 -3.81 -7.14 10.22
C PHE A 100 -5.04 -6.28 10.37
N TYR A 101 -4.85 -5.07 10.89
CA TYR A 101 -5.77 -3.95 10.67
C TYR A 101 -5.45 -3.30 9.33
N THR A 102 -6.47 -3.02 8.52
CA THR A 102 -6.29 -2.46 7.18
C THR A 102 -7.00 -1.13 7.06
N TRP A 103 -6.28 -0.18 6.48
CA TRP A 103 -6.82 1.11 6.04
C TRP A 103 -6.61 1.24 4.53
N VAL A 104 -7.63 1.76 3.84
CA VAL A 104 -7.58 2.10 2.42
C VAL A 104 -7.75 3.59 2.25
N TYR A 105 -6.97 4.19 1.36
CA TYR A 105 -7.09 5.62 1.07
C TYR A 105 -8.50 6.02 0.65
N GLY A 106 -9.02 7.09 1.26
CA GLY A 106 -10.41 7.55 1.14
C GLY A 106 -11.29 7.10 2.31
N GLU A 107 -10.85 6.14 3.11
CA GLU A 107 -11.55 5.74 4.34
C GLU A 107 -11.14 6.65 5.52
N ALA A 108 -12.13 7.04 6.34
CA ALA A 108 -11.90 7.90 7.49
C ALA A 108 -11.19 7.19 8.66
N ASP A 109 -11.29 5.86 8.73
CA ASP A 109 -10.70 5.04 9.79
C ASP A 109 -10.32 3.66 9.24
N ILE A 110 -9.65 2.83 10.03
CA ILE A 110 -9.39 1.41 9.74
C ILE A 110 -10.74 0.67 9.64
N THR A 111 -10.99 0.04 8.51
CA THR A 111 -12.31 -0.56 8.19
C THR A 111 -12.36 -2.08 8.26
N SER A 112 -11.20 -2.75 8.29
CA SER A 112 -11.17 -4.22 8.25
C SER A 112 -10.04 -4.83 9.07
N TYR A 113 -10.37 -5.96 9.71
CA TYR A 113 -9.42 -6.86 10.33
C TYR A 113 -9.42 -8.19 9.57
N ARG A 114 -8.26 -8.83 9.48
CA ARG A 114 -8.13 -10.21 9.00
C ARG A 114 -7.03 -10.94 9.75
N THR A 115 -7.20 -12.23 10.01
CA THR A 115 -6.11 -13.09 10.51
C THR A 115 -5.11 -13.39 9.38
N TYR A 116 -3.97 -14.00 9.71
CA TYR A 116 -2.98 -14.38 8.69
C TYR A 116 -3.50 -15.44 7.70
N ASP A 117 -4.38 -16.32 8.17
CA ASP A 117 -4.88 -17.46 7.40
C ASP A 117 -6.07 -17.10 6.50
N GLN A 118 -6.63 -15.90 6.65
CA GLN A 118 -7.73 -15.41 5.83
C GLN A 118 -7.22 -14.86 4.49
N SER A 119 -7.78 -15.36 3.39
CA SER A 119 -7.54 -14.78 2.07
C SER A 119 -8.14 -13.38 1.96
N PHE A 120 -7.64 -12.56 1.03
CA PHE A 120 -8.04 -11.16 0.83
C PHE A 120 -9.55 -10.93 0.70
N GLU A 121 -10.28 -11.93 0.23
CA GLU A 121 -11.74 -11.90 0.00
C GLU A 121 -12.57 -12.13 1.28
N GLN A 122 -11.92 -12.49 2.40
CA GLN A 122 -12.57 -12.85 3.67
C GLN A 122 -12.38 -11.77 4.74
N ARG A 123 -12.58 -10.49 4.40
CA ARG A 123 -12.50 -9.40 5.37
C ARG A 123 -13.74 -9.38 6.26
N THR A 124 -13.54 -9.29 7.57
CA THR A 124 -14.60 -8.94 8.52
C THR A 124 -14.55 -7.42 8.76
N PRO A 125 -15.65 -6.68 8.50
CA PRO A 125 -15.77 -5.28 8.91
C PRO A 125 -15.56 -5.16 10.43
N ILE A 126 -14.87 -4.12 10.87
CA ILE A 126 -14.64 -3.82 12.29
C ILE A 126 -15.47 -2.63 12.76
#